data_AF-A0A356AT74-F1
#
_entry.id   AF-A0A356AT74-F1
#
_cell.length_a   1.000
_cell.length_b   1.000
_cell.length_c   1.000
_cell.angle_alpha   90.00
_cell.angle_beta   90.00
_cell.angle_gamma   90.00
#
_symmetry.space_group_name_H-M   'P 1'
#
loop_
_entity.id
_entity.type
_entity.pdbx_description
1 polymer ?
#
loop_
_entity_poly.entity_id
_entity_poly.type
_entity_poly.pdbx_seq_one_letter_code
_entity_poly.pdbx_strand_id
1 'polypeptide(L)' 'LPTIVEDGVAKLPDRTAFAGSVATSDRLVRTMWKMTQAPLHEVVKMITLNPAKLLKLDKDKGSVAQG' A
#
# COMPACT_ATOMS: atom_id res chain seq x y z
N LEU A 1 3.38 20.53 5.91
CA LEU A 1 2.16 21.38 5.99
C LEU A 1 1.23 20.78 7.02
N PRO A 2 0.49 21.58 7.79
CA PRO A 2 -0.57 21.06 8.66
C PRO A 2 -1.58 20.26 7.83
N THR A 3 -2.07 19.14 8.37
CA THR A 3 -3.00 18.21 7.71
C THR A 3 -4.10 17.85 8.69
N ILE A 4 -5.33 17.78 8.21
CA ILE A 4 -6.49 17.31 8.98
C ILE A 4 -6.96 15.95 8.44
N VAL A 5 -7.43 15.08 9.34
CA VAL A 5 -8.03 13.79 8.96
C VAL A 5 -9.51 13.83 9.33
N GLU A 6 -10.36 13.71 8.33
CA GLU A 6 -11.82 13.72 8.47
C GLU A 6 -12.40 12.59 7.61
N ASP A 7 -13.30 11.78 8.18
CA ASP A 7 -13.96 10.65 7.51
C ASP A 7 -12.98 9.67 6.83
N GLY A 8 -11.80 9.49 7.43
CA GLY A 8 -10.76 8.62 6.89
C GLY A 8 -10.04 9.18 5.66
N VAL A 9 -10.08 10.50 5.44
CA VAL A 9 -9.38 11.18 4.34
C VAL A 9 -8.46 12.27 4.91
N ALA A 10 -7.20 12.26 4.49
CA ALA A 10 -6.24 13.32 4.80
C ALA A 10 -6.45 14.50 3.84
N LYS A 11 -6.70 15.70 4.38
CA LYS A 11 -7.00 16.92 3.62
C LYS A 11 -6.10 18.07 4.05
N LEU A 12 -5.91 19.04 3.14
CA LEU A 12 -5.39 20.36 3.53
C LEU A 12 -6.38 21.04 4.51
N PRO A 13 -5.92 21.97 5.37
CA PRO A 13 -6.79 22.61 6.36
C PRO A 13 -7.97 23.38 5.76
N ASP A 14 -7.83 23.89 4.54
CA ASP A 14 -8.86 24.58 3.76
C ASP A 14 -9.80 23.61 3.01
N ARG A 15 -9.56 22.30 3.10
CA ARG A 15 -10.33 21.21 2.45
C ARG A 15 -10.34 21.28 0.92
N THR A 16 -9.42 22.01 0.29
CA THR A 16 -9.38 22.16 -1.18
C THR A 16 -8.71 20.98 -1.89
N ALA A 17 -7.85 20.22 -1.20
CA ALA A 17 -7.14 19.08 -1.77
C ALA A 17 -6.85 17.96 -0.75
N PHE A 18 -6.53 16.78 -1.28
CA PHE A 18 -6.00 15.67 -0.48
C PHE A 18 -4.54 15.90 -0.12
N ALA A 19 -4.19 15.57 1.12
CA ALA A 19 -2.84 15.70 1.67
C ALA A 19 -2.15 14.33 1.83
N GLY A 20 -2.30 13.48 0.81
CA GLY A 20 -1.84 12.09 0.84
C GLY A 20 -2.93 11.10 1.24
N SER A 21 -2.53 9.90 1.69
CA SER A 21 -3.42 8.81 2.08
C SER A 21 -3.20 8.43 3.54
N VAL A 22 -4.25 7.90 4.17
CA VAL A 22 -4.21 7.27 5.50
C VAL A 22 -4.17 5.74 5.40
N ALA A 23 -3.99 5.19 4.20
CA ALA A 23 -4.02 3.75 3.99
C ALA A 23 -2.74 3.07 4.47
N THR A 24 -2.90 2.03 5.29
CA THR A 24 -1.82 1.14 5.71
C THR A 24 -1.69 -0.04 4.76
N SER A 25 -0.50 -0.65 4.68
CA SER A 25 -0.21 -1.76 3.76
C SER A 25 -1.18 -2.95 3.93
N ASP A 26 -1.53 -3.29 5.16
CA ASP A 26 -2.47 -4.37 5.47
C ASP A 26 -3.91 -4.05 5.04
N ARG A 27 -4.33 -2.77 5.15
CA ARG A 27 -5.61 -2.30 4.59
C ARG A 27 -5.58 -2.41 3.07
N LEU A 28 -4.50 -2.00 2.41
CA LEU A 28 -4.37 -2.09 0.96
C LEU A 28 -4.46 -3.53 0.45
N VAL A 29 -3.82 -4.49 1.14
CA VAL A 29 -3.93 -5.92 0.82
C VAL A 29 -5.38 -6.40 0.91
N ARG A 30 -6.08 -6.10 2.02
CA ARG A 30 -7.48 -6.52 2.21
C ARG A 30 -8.41 -5.85 1.19
N THR A 31 -8.19 -4.58 0.88
CA THR A 31 -8.96 -3.83 -0.11
C THR A 31 -8.80 -4.44 -1.50
N MET A 32 -7.56 -4.64 -1.96
CA MET A 32 -7.28 -5.19 -3.29
C MET A 32 -7.85 -6.61 -3.44
N TRP A 33 -7.72 -7.45 -2.41
CA TRP A 33 -8.27 -8.80 -2.43
C TRP A 33 -9.80 -8.83 -2.45
N LYS A 34 -10.47 -7.93 -1.72
CA LYS A 34 -11.95 -7.87 -1.68
C LYS A 34 -12.57 -7.21 -2.91
N MET A 35 -11.89 -6.25 -3.51
CA MET A 35 -12.41 -5.44 -4.62
C MET A 35 -12.09 -6.02 -6.00
N THR A 36 -11.23 -7.04 -6.07
CA THR A 36 -10.80 -7.64 -7.35
C THR A 36 -10.92 -9.16 -7.30
N GLN A 37 -10.72 -9.80 -8.44
CA GLN A 37 -10.66 -11.27 -8.56
C GLN A 37 -9.23 -11.81 -8.44
N ALA A 38 -8.27 -10.96 -8.04
CA ALA A 38 -6.88 -11.38 -7.91
C ALA A 38 -6.72 -12.39 -6.76
N PRO A 39 -6.01 -13.50 -6.97
CA PRO A 39 -5.74 -14.45 -5.91
C PRO A 39 -4.86 -13.81 -4.82
N LEU A 40 -5.04 -14.23 -3.56
CA LEU A 40 -4.38 -13.61 -2.41
C LEU A 40 -2.85 -13.52 -2.55
N HIS A 41 -2.20 -14.55 -3.11
CA HIS A 41 -0.75 -14.56 -3.28
C HIS A 41 -0.26 -13.45 -4.24
N GLU A 42 -1.01 -13.14 -5.30
CA GLU A 42 -0.66 -12.01 -6.19
C GLU A 42 -0.88 -10.66 -5.51
N VAL A 43 -1.89 -10.55 -4.64
CA VAL A 43 -2.11 -9.33 -3.84
C VAL A 43 -1.00 -9.13 -2.79
N VAL A 44 -0.51 -10.19 -2.17
CA VAL A 44 0.66 -10.11 -1.28
C VAL A 44 1.90 -9.72 -2.07
N LYS A 45 2.15 -10.37 -3.21
CA LYS A 45 3.26 -10.07 -4.12
C LYS A 45 3.26 -8.62 -4.62
N MET A 46 2.08 -8.03 -4.83
CA MET A 46 1.90 -6.62 -5.19
C MET A 46 2.56 -5.68 -4.19
N ILE A 47 2.48 -5.96 -2.88
CA ILE A 47 3.02 -5.10 -1.83
C ILE A 47 4.40 -5.53 -1.31
N THR A 48 4.88 -6.72 -1.71
CA THR A 48 6.17 -7.26 -1.28
C THR A 48 7.19 -7.38 -2.42
N LEU A 49 7.08 -8.42 -3.26
CA LEU A 49 8.10 -8.78 -4.25
C LEU A 49 8.18 -7.78 -5.40
N ASN A 50 7.05 -7.24 -5.86
CA ASN A 50 7.03 -6.28 -6.98
C ASN A 50 7.82 -5.00 -6.67
N PRO A 51 7.58 -4.28 -5.54
CA PRO A 51 8.39 -3.12 -5.20
C PRO A 51 9.85 -3.50 -4.88
N ALA A 52 10.11 -4.66 -4.29
CA ALA A 52 11.48 -5.14 -4.07
C ALA A 52 12.25 -5.30 -5.40
N LYS A 53 11.63 -5.92 -6.42
CA LYS A 53 12.20 -6.05 -7.77
C LYS A 53 12.43 -4.70 -8.44
N LEU A 54 11.45 -3.81 -8.37
CA LEU A 54 11.55 -2.46 -8.95
C LEU A 54 12.75 -1.69 -8.38
N LEU A 55 13.00 -1.84 -7.08
CA LEU A 55 14.10 -1.18 -6.36
C LEU A 55 15.40 -1.99 -6.37
N LYS A 56 15.44 -3.17 -7.02
CA LYS A 56 16.59 -4.11 -7.04
C LYS A 56 17.01 -4.58 -5.64
N LEU A 57 16.04 -4.78 -4.76
CA LEU A 57 16.19 -5.27 -3.38
C LEU A 57 15.68 -6.71 -3.20
N ASP A 58 15.25 -7.36 -4.27
CA ASP A 58 14.63 -8.68 -4.26
C ASP A 58 15.57 -9.84 -3.89
N LYS A 59 16.89 -9.57 -3.88
CA LYS A 59 17.91 -10.49 -3.35
C LYS A 59 17.79 -10.70 -1.84
N ASP A 60 17.40 -9.65 -1.11
CA ASP A 60 17.40 -9.66 0.36
C ASP A 60 16.00 -9.52 0.95
N LYS A 61 15.01 -9.06 0.18
CA LYS A 61 13.66 -8.70 0.66
C LYS A 61 12.56 -9.03 -0.33
N GLY A 62 11.33 -9.08 0.18
CA GLY A 62 10.11 -9.19 -0.65
C GLY A 62 9.63 -10.61 -0.91
N SER A 63 10.37 -11.63 -0.47
CA SER A 63 9.94 -13.03 -0.47
C SER A 63 10.38 -13.75 0.80
N VAL A 64 9.73 -14.89 1.09
CA VAL A 64 10.17 -15.83 2.13
C VAL A 64 10.75 -17.03 1.39
N ALA A 65 12.07 -17.14 1.43
CA ALA A 65 12.83 -18.21 0.81
C ALA A 65 14.07 -18.49 1.67
N GLN A 66 14.72 -19.63 1.44
CA GLN A 66 16.06 -19.84 1.97
C GLN A 66 16.99 -18.77 1.39
N GLY A 67 17.76 -18.12 2.26
CA GLY A 67 18.68 -17.04 1.90
C GLY A 67 19.81 -17.51 1.01
#